data_AF-X0WPR9-F1
#
_entry.id   AF-X0WPR9-F1
#
_cell.length_a   1.000
_cell.length_b   1.000
_cell.length_c   1.000
_cell.angle_alpha   90.00
_cell.angle_beta   90.00
_cell.angle_gamma   90.00
#
_symmetry.space_group_name_H-M   'P 1'
#
loop_
_entity.id
_entity.type
_entity.pdbx_description
1 polymer ?
#
loop_
_entity_poly.entity_id
_entity_poly.type
_entity_poly.pdbx_seq_one_letter_code
_entity_poly.pdbx_strand_id
1 'polypeptide(L)'
;PELSRQEIFLGAAVHNGIEWKEVSNPKVVNQAAETLREVATTVLPLTSIISGGAITEQPLFTLDQEAGIVWENNRNWHVNKANPNEEALPALSPIVFQYVNRDFSLVEAPTSTIDAGRYDNNGVIDNVPNPAQNSTIQRLYIDPANNYWILWGQVVYPTFFTAQANVYSEVPVVPFLLQSSLLLGYIVTEQAMVDWDPNESIFIQAGGTGGGSGGGGVPVTEYLTLSDTPVSYTGFARQVETVNDAELALIHQYRS
;
A
#
# COMPACT_ATOMS: atom_id res chain seq x y z
N PRO A 1 13.78 35.81 15.67
CA PRO A 1 14.91 35.10 15.02
C PRO A 1 15.12 35.65 13.60
N GLU A 2 15.77 36.80 13.48
CA GLU A 2 16.11 37.42 12.18
C GLU A 2 17.42 36.87 11.62
N LEU A 3 18.34 36.45 12.49
CA LEU A 3 19.63 35.84 12.13
C LEU A 3 19.47 34.46 11.45
N SER A 4 18.42 33.71 11.79
CA SER A 4 18.18 32.38 11.21
C SER A 4 17.80 32.41 9.73
N ARG A 5 17.64 33.57 9.08
CA ARG A 5 17.41 33.65 7.63
C ARG A 5 18.68 33.96 6.81
N GLN A 6 19.81 34.23 7.47
CA GLN A 6 21.03 34.74 6.84
C GLN A 6 22.28 33.88 7.06
N GLU A 7 22.18 32.81 7.84
CA GLU A 7 23.33 32.00 8.25
C GLU A 7 23.21 30.56 7.73
N ILE A 8 24.33 29.99 7.29
CA ILE A 8 24.48 28.56 6.99
C ILE A 8 25.11 27.94 8.24
N PHE A 9 24.41 27.00 8.87
CA PHE A 9 25.00 26.23 9.96
C PHE A 9 25.88 25.14 9.36
N LEU A 10 27.21 25.26 9.47
CA LEU A 10 28.17 24.31 8.87
C LEU A 10 28.41 23.07 9.76
N GLY A 11 28.13 23.18 11.06
CA GLY A 11 28.41 22.15 12.06
C GLY A 11 28.77 22.73 13.42
N ALA A 12 29.08 21.84 14.36
CA ALA A 12 29.63 22.20 15.67
C ALA A 12 31.04 21.59 15.83
N ALA A 13 31.98 22.39 16.33
CA ALA A 13 33.24 21.88 16.83
C ALA A 13 33.08 21.57 18.32
N VAL A 14 33.36 20.33 18.71
CA VAL A 14 33.24 19.86 20.09
C VAL A 14 34.64 19.56 20.63
N HIS A 15 34.95 20.11 21.80
CA HIS A 15 36.24 19.93 22.46
C HIS A 15 36.03 19.30 23.84
N ASN A 16 36.72 18.20 24.12
CA ASN A 16 36.60 17.48 25.41
C ASN A 16 37.70 17.85 26.43
N GLY A 17 38.52 18.85 26.12
CA GLY A 17 39.66 19.26 26.95
C GLY A 17 41.02 18.76 26.45
N ILE A 18 41.06 17.79 25.54
CA ILE A 18 42.30 17.18 25.00
C ILE A 18 42.30 17.18 23.46
N GLU A 19 41.17 16.89 22.83
CA GLU A 19 41.03 16.81 21.37
C GLU A 19 39.84 17.63 20.87
N TRP A 20 39.99 18.19 19.68
CA TRP A 20 38.90 18.77 18.90
C TRP A 20 38.31 17.71 17.97
N LYS A 21 36.98 17.64 17.91
CA LYS A 21 36.25 16.87 16.89
C LYS A 21 35.21 17.75 16.22
N GLU A 22 35.01 17.53 14.93
CA GLU A 22 33.97 18.20 14.16
C GLU A 22 32.73 17.32 14.04
N VAL A 23 31.56 17.94 14.18
CA VAL A 23 30.26 17.37 13.84
C VAL A 23 29.66 18.27 12.78
N SER A 24 29.96 17.98 11.51
CA SER A 24 29.50 18.78 10.37
C SER A 24 28.25 18.17 9.73
N ASN A 25 27.10 18.76 10.01
CA ASN A 25 25.86 18.54 9.26
C ASN A 25 25.42 19.90 8.69
N PRO A 26 25.94 20.30 7.51
CA PRO A 26 25.59 21.60 6.94
C PRO A 26 24.09 21.68 6.71
N LYS A 27 23.42 22.66 7.35
CA LYS A 27 21.98 22.87 7.24
C LYS A 27 21.70 24.27 6.69
N VAL A 28 21.04 24.32 5.54
CA VAL A 28 20.53 25.57 4.96
C VAL A 28 19.21 25.89 5.64
N VAL A 29 19.10 27.05 6.28
CA VAL A 29 17.95 27.38 7.15
C VAL A 29 16.65 27.69 6.37
N ASN A 30 16.71 27.80 5.04
CA ASN A 30 15.57 28.17 4.20
C ASN A 30 15.27 27.16 3.07
N GLN A 31 15.29 25.87 3.39
CA GLN A 31 15.00 24.79 2.42
C GLN A 31 13.69 24.06 2.67
N ALA A 32 12.80 24.54 3.55
CA ALA A 32 11.60 23.79 3.94
C ALA A 32 10.76 23.26 2.76
N ALA A 33 10.62 24.04 1.68
CA ALA A 33 9.92 23.61 0.47
C ALA A 33 10.69 22.53 -0.33
N GLU A 34 12.01 22.65 -0.45
CA GLU A 34 12.84 21.63 -1.12
C GLU A 34 12.98 20.37 -0.27
N THR A 35 13.08 20.49 1.06
CA THR A 35 13.04 19.35 1.98
C THR A 35 11.69 18.65 1.91
N LEU A 36 10.58 19.39 1.87
CA LEU A 36 9.25 18.80 1.68
C LEU A 36 9.16 18.10 0.32
N ARG A 37 9.69 18.70 -0.74
CA ARG A 37 9.74 18.08 -2.07
C ARG A 37 10.62 16.83 -2.08
N GLU A 38 11.78 16.87 -1.45
CA GLU A 38 12.70 15.73 -1.32
C GLU A 38 12.03 14.60 -0.55
N VAL A 39 11.38 14.89 0.58
CA VAL A 39 10.56 13.93 1.32
C VAL A 39 9.42 13.40 0.45
N ALA A 40 8.71 14.27 -0.25
CA ALA A 40 7.58 13.87 -1.11
C ALA A 40 7.99 13.03 -2.32
N THR A 41 9.22 13.21 -2.82
CA THR A 41 9.72 12.51 -4.02
C THR A 41 10.61 11.31 -3.71
N THR A 42 11.19 11.25 -2.51
CA THR A 42 12.15 10.21 -2.11
C THR A 42 11.60 9.28 -1.04
N VAL A 43 10.68 9.78 -0.19
CA VAL A 43 10.18 9.05 0.98
C VAL A 43 8.69 8.70 0.86
N LEU A 44 7.88 9.63 0.34
CA LEU A 44 6.44 9.40 0.15
C LEU A 44 6.16 8.70 -1.19
N PRO A 45 5.01 8.03 -1.32
CA PRO A 45 4.55 7.53 -2.62
C PRO A 45 4.41 8.69 -3.61
N LEU A 46 4.92 8.51 -4.84
CA LEU A 46 4.86 9.53 -5.90
C LEU A 46 3.43 9.75 -6.42
N THR A 47 2.61 8.69 -6.37
CA THR A 47 1.23 8.67 -6.84
C THR A 47 0.37 7.96 -5.80
N SER A 48 -0.82 8.49 -5.50
CA SER A 48 -1.77 7.87 -4.57
C SER A 48 -3.22 8.14 -4.99
N ILE A 49 -4.13 7.23 -4.66
CA ILE A 49 -5.58 7.50 -4.73
C ILE A 49 -5.98 8.12 -3.40
N ILE A 50 -6.48 9.36 -3.43
CA ILE A 50 -6.82 10.14 -2.22
C ILE A 50 -8.31 10.12 -1.90
N SER A 51 -9.15 9.66 -2.83
CA SER A 51 -10.60 9.49 -2.64
C SER A 51 -11.16 8.53 -3.69
N GLY A 52 -12.15 7.72 -3.33
CA GLY A 52 -12.78 6.76 -4.22
C GLY A 52 -11.80 5.72 -4.78
N GLY A 53 -12.03 5.26 -6.01
CA GLY A 53 -11.13 4.33 -6.71
C GLY A 53 -11.10 2.93 -6.08
N ALA A 54 -12.13 2.57 -5.32
CA ALA A 54 -12.27 1.24 -4.75
C ALA A 54 -12.38 0.21 -5.88
N ILE A 55 -11.69 -0.93 -5.70
CA ILE A 55 -11.75 -2.05 -6.62
C ILE A 55 -12.60 -3.14 -6.00
N THR A 56 -13.53 -3.67 -6.77
CA THR A 56 -14.47 -4.70 -6.31
C THR A 56 -14.48 -5.89 -7.26
N GLU A 57 -14.62 -7.07 -6.68
CA GLU A 57 -14.79 -8.34 -7.39
C GLU A 57 -16.14 -8.38 -8.09
N GLN A 58 -16.15 -8.79 -9.35
CA GLN A 58 -17.37 -8.99 -10.14
C GLN A 58 -17.39 -10.40 -10.76
N PRO A 59 -18.58 -10.95 -11.07
CA PRO A 59 -18.71 -12.27 -11.68
C PRO A 59 -17.82 -12.47 -12.92
N LEU A 60 -17.55 -13.73 -13.25
CA LEU A 60 -16.68 -14.12 -14.38
C LEU A 60 -15.23 -13.67 -14.21
N PHE A 61 -14.76 -13.58 -12.96
CA PHE A 61 -13.39 -13.22 -12.64
C PHE A 61 -12.95 -11.87 -13.21
N THR A 62 -13.84 -10.89 -13.11
CA THR A 62 -13.58 -9.51 -13.50
C THR A 62 -13.46 -8.61 -12.28
N LEU A 63 -12.84 -7.45 -12.46
CA LEU A 63 -12.70 -6.43 -11.42
C LEU A 63 -13.32 -5.13 -11.93
N ASP A 64 -14.05 -4.44 -11.06
CA ASP A 64 -14.58 -3.10 -11.31
C ASP A 64 -13.80 -2.07 -10.49
N GLN A 65 -13.70 -0.86 -11.01
CA GLN A 65 -13.16 0.29 -10.30
C GLN A 65 -14.22 1.39 -10.17
N GLU A 66 -14.42 1.89 -8.96
CA GLU A 66 -15.20 3.09 -8.71
C GLU A 66 -14.50 4.35 -9.28
N ALA A 67 -15.25 5.40 -9.54
CA ALA A 67 -14.65 6.71 -9.75
C ALA A 67 -13.84 7.13 -8.52
N GLY A 68 -12.76 7.87 -8.74
CA GLY A 68 -11.87 8.34 -7.69
C GLY A 68 -11.08 9.58 -8.08
N ILE A 69 -10.13 9.94 -7.21
CA ILE A 69 -9.20 11.04 -7.41
C ILE A 69 -7.79 10.52 -7.16
N VAL A 70 -6.94 10.63 -8.19
CA VAL A 70 -5.51 10.36 -8.09
C VAL A 70 -4.79 11.66 -7.80
N TRP A 71 -3.88 11.61 -6.83
CA TRP A 71 -2.94 12.67 -6.53
C TRP A 71 -1.54 12.27 -6.99
N GLU A 72 -0.92 13.13 -7.78
CA GLU A 72 0.48 13.03 -8.19
C GLU A 72 0.98 14.41 -8.62
N ASN A 73 2.23 14.73 -8.28
CA ASN A 73 2.78 16.05 -8.51
C ASN A 73 2.76 16.43 -10.00
N ASN A 74 2.06 17.52 -10.34
CA ASN A 74 1.86 18.06 -11.70
C ASN A 74 1.09 17.18 -12.69
N ARG A 75 0.43 16.10 -12.26
CA ARG A 75 -0.34 15.21 -13.12
C ARG A 75 -1.37 15.95 -13.99
N ASN A 76 -2.13 16.85 -13.38
CA ASN A 76 -3.22 17.60 -14.00
C ASN A 76 -2.81 19.03 -14.44
N TRP A 77 -1.53 19.39 -14.34
CA TRP A 77 -1.05 20.74 -14.73
C TRP A 77 -1.35 21.08 -16.21
N HIS A 78 -1.40 20.05 -17.06
CA HIS A 78 -1.68 20.19 -18.48
C HIS A 78 -3.13 20.61 -18.78
N VAL A 79 -4.09 20.30 -17.89
CA VAL A 79 -5.50 20.67 -18.02
C VAL A 79 -5.84 21.85 -17.12
N ASN A 80 -5.51 21.76 -15.83
CA ASN A 80 -5.92 22.73 -14.83
C ASN A 80 -4.73 23.18 -13.96
N LYS A 81 -4.16 24.34 -14.32
CA LYS A 81 -3.04 24.94 -13.55
C LYS A 81 -3.41 25.36 -12.12
N ALA A 82 -4.70 25.52 -11.81
CA ALA A 82 -5.17 25.85 -10.47
C ALA A 82 -5.35 24.59 -9.59
N ASN A 83 -5.42 23.40 -10.19
CA ASN A 83 -5.37 22.11 -9.51
C ASN A 83 -4.36 21.16 -10.21
N PRO A 84 -3.04 21.45 -10.11
CA PRO A 84 -2.01 20.72 -10.86
C PRO A 84 -1.88 19.25 -10.53
N ASN A 85 -2.30 18.84 -9.33
CA ASN A 85 -1.85 17.58 -8.74
C ASN A 85 -2.94 16.51 -8.70
N GLU A 86 -4.20 16.90 -8.85
CA GLU A 86 -5.33 15.97 -8.74
C GLU A 86 -5.97 15.75 -10.10
N GLU A 87 -6.15 14.49 -10.46
CA GLU A 87 -6.86 14.07 -11.65
C GLU A 87 -8.00 13.13 -11.29
N ALA A 88 -9.14 13.27 -11.97
CA ALA A 88 -10.26 12.36 -11.81
C ALA A 88 -9.91 11.00 -12.43
N LEU A 89 -10.07 9.95 -11.64
CA LEU A 89 -9.97 8.57 -12.08
C LEU A 89 -11.39 8.09 -12.43
N PRO A 90 -11.71 7.79 -13.70
CA PRO A 90 -13.05 7.37 -14.08
C PRO A 90 -13.38 5.97 -13.53
N ALA A 91 -14.68 5.69 -13.36
CA ALA A 91 -15.15 4.35 -13.07
C ALA A 91 -14.95 3.43 -14.29
N LEU A 92 -14.60 2.17 -14.04
CA LEU A 92 -14.40 1.14 -15.06
C LEU A 92 -15.14 -0.13 -14.64
N SER A 93 -15.92 -0.69 -15.56
CA SER A 93 -16.68 -1.93 -15.34
C SER A 93 -16.80 -2.71 -16.65
N PRO A 94 -15.95 -3.72 -16.90
CA PRO A 94 -14.80 -4.14 -16.09
C PRO A 94 -13.53 -3.31 -16.36
N ILE A 95 -12.53 -3.43 -15.48
CA ILE A 95 -11.16 -2.98 -15.73
C ILE A 95 -10.57 -3.82 -16.87
N VAL A 96 -9.93 -3.16 -17.83
CA VAL A 96 -9.13 -3.80 -18.89
C VAL A 96 -7.66 -3.61 -18.59
N PHE A 97 -6.91 -4.70 -18.53
CA PHE A 97 -5.49 -4.74 -18.15
C PHE A 97 -4.67 -5.61 -19.11
N GLN A 98 -3.35 -5.47 -19.04
CA GLN A 98 -2.39 -6.33 -19.74
C GLN A 98 -1.52 -7.08 -18.74
N TYR A 99 -1.22 -8.34 -19.04
CA TYR A 99 -0.28 -9.12 -18.26
C TYR A 99 1.17 -8.85 -18.68
N VAL A 100 2.05 -8.83 -17.68
CA VAL A 100 3.49 -8.68 -17.87
C VAL A 100 4.26 -9.66 -16.99
N ASN A 101 5.41 -10.13 -17.49
CA ASN A 101 6.35 -10.95 -16.73
C ASN A 101 7.37 -10.09 -15.97
N ARG A 102 8.15 -10.74 -15.10
CA ARG A 102 9.10 -10.11 -14.16
C ARG A 102 10.14 -9.19 -14.79
N ASP A 103 10.48 -9.40 -16.05
CA ASP A 103 11.52 -8.66 -16.77
C ASP A 103 10.95 -7.81 -17.93
N PHE A 104 9.63 -7.78 -18.10
CA PHE A 104 8.94 -7.06 -19.16
C PHE A 104 9.33 -7.50 -20.58
N SER A 105 9.90 -8.70 -20.73
CA SER A 105 10.17 -9.28 -22.05
C SER A 105 8.91 -9.77 -22.76
N LEU A 106 7.82 -9.97 -22.01
CA LEU A 106 6.51 -10.35 -22.51
C LEU A 106 5.43 -9.38 -22.01
N VAL A 107 4.61 -8.91 -22.96
CA VAL A 107 3.38 -8.16 -22.70
C VAL A 107 2.25 -8.85 -23.46
N GLU A 108 1.22 -9.29 -22.75
CA GLU A 108 0.07 -9.96 -23.39
C GLU A 108 -0.94 -8.96 -23.97
N ALA A 109 -1.88 -9.48 -24.77
CA ALA A 109 -3.00 -8.70 -25.26
C ALA A 109 -3.88 -8.22 -24.09
N PRO A 110 -4.53 -7.05 -24.21
CA PRO A 110 -5.48 -6.58 -23.22
C PRO A 110 -6.62 -7.59 -22.98
N THR A 111 -6.97 -7.77 -21.71
CA THR A 111 -8.07 -8.61 -21.25
C THR A 111 -8.73 -7.99 -20.02
N SER A 112 -9.92 -8.44 -19.66
CA SER A 112 -10.64 -8.02 -18.45
C SER A 112 -10.84 -9.16 -17.44
N THR A 113 -10.44 -10.37 -17.79
CA THR A 113 -10.66 -11.57 -16.98
C THR A 113 -9.35 -12.05 -16.37
N ILE A 114 -9.38 -12.30 -15.07
CA ILE A 114 -8.25 -12.86 -14.32
C ILE A 114 -7.94 -14.27 -14.82
N ASP A 115 -6.66 -14.56 -15.01
CA ASP A 115 -6.17 -15.88 -15.40
C ASP A 115 -5.51 -16.54 -14.20
N ALA A 116 -6.20 -17.47 -13.57
CA ALA A 116 -5.65 -18.24 -12.45
C ALA A 116 -4.83 -19.45 -12.88
N GLY A 117 -4.82 -19.80 -14.18
CA GLY A 117 -4.20 -21.01 -14.68
C GLY A 117 -2.71 -20.86 -15.00
N ARG A 118 -2.19 -19.63 -15.06
CA ARG A 118 -0.82 -19.33 -15.49
C ARG A 118 -0.05 -18.49 -14.47
N TYR A 119 1.27 -18.62 -14.51
CA TYR A 119 2.20 -17.88 -13.67
C TYR A 119 3.53 -17.66 -14.39
N ASP A 120 4.36 -16.78 -13.84
CA ASP A 120 5.70 -16.53 -14.32
C ASP A 120 6.69 -17.51 -13.65
N ASN A 121 7.16 -18.46 -14.43
CA ASN A 121 8.25 -19.37 -14.10
C ASN A 121 9.59 -18.84 -14.63
N ASN A 122 10.25 -18.04 -13.82
CA ASN A 122 11.59 -17.52 -14.10
C ASN A 122 11.73 -16.80 -15.46
N GLY A 123 10.73 -15.98 -15.81
CA GLY A 123 10.65 -15.18 -17.03
C GLY A 123 9.78 -15.80 -18.14
N VAL A 124 9.39 -17.08 -18.00
CA VAL A 124 8.52 -17.78 -18.95
C VAL A 124 7.14 -17.98 -18.35
N ILE A 125 6.09 -17.74 -19.15
CA ILE A 125 4.72 -17.95 -18.70
C ILE A 125 4.35 -19.41 -18.89
N ASP A 126 4.18 -20.12 -17.78
CA ASP A 126 3.82 -21.53 -17.71
C ASP A 126 2.47 -21.70 -17.03
N ASN A 127 1.87 -22.88 -17.20
CA ASN A 127 0.71 -23.26 -16.39
C ASN A 127 1.14 -23.45 -14.93
N VAL A 128 0.29 -23.04 -13.99
CA VAL A 128 0.43 -23.44 -12.59
C VAL A 128 0.44 -24.97 -12.54
N PRO A 129 1.38 -25.61 -11.82
CA PRO A 129 1.45 -27.06 -11.75
C PRO A 129 0.32 -27.62 -10.88
N ASN A 130 -0.04 -28.89 -11.11
CA ASN A 130 -0.94 -29.62 -10.21
C ASN A 130 -0.37 -29.76 -8.78
N PRO A 131 -1.23 -29.90 -7.75
CA PRO A 131 -2.69 -30.08 -7.78
C PRO A 131 -3.52 -28.79 -7.94
N ALA A 132 -4.85 -28.93 -8.14
CA ALA A 132 -5.83 -27.83 -8.29
C ALA A 132 -5.71 -26.72 -7.23
N GLN A 133 -5.30 -27.09 -6.02
CA GLN A 133 -5.17 -26.18 -4.88
C GLN A 133 -3.93 -25.29 -4.94
N ASN A 134 -3.01 -25.54 -5.87
CA ASN A 134 -1.84 -24.70 -6.00
C ASN A 134 -2.27 -23.28 -6.37
N SER A 135 -1.80 -22.30 -5.60
CA SER A 135 -2.20 -20.90 -5.74
C SER A 135 -1.03 -20.02 -6.11
N THR A 136 -1.36 -18.86 -6.69
CA THR A 136 -0.40 -17.80 -6.98
C THR A 136 -0.90 -16.46 -6.47
N ILE A 137 0.02 -15.50 -6.39
CA ILE A 137 -0.27 -14.12 -5.97
C ILE A 137 0.12 -13.21 -7.13
N GLN A 138 -0.88 -12.69 -7.82
CA GLN A 138 -0.71 -11.72 -8.90
C GLN A 138 -0.94 -10.31 -8.35
N ARG A 139 -0.46 -9.29 -9.05
CA ARG A 139 -0.50 -7.90 -8.56
C ARG A 139 -1.05 -6.96 -9.62
N LEU A 140 -2.09 -6.22 -9.26
CA LEU A 140 -2.72 -5.22 -10.11
C LEU A 140 -2.08 -3.84 -9.85
N TYR A 141 -1.64 -3.20 -10.92
CA TYR A 141 -1.04 -1.87 -10.92
C TYR A 141 -1.78 -0.93 -11.85
N ILE A 142 -1.68 0.37 -11.58
CA ILE A 142 -2.02 1.45 -12.51
C ILE A 142 -0.81 2.33 -12.75
N ASP A 143 -0.50 2.60 -14.01
CA ASP A 143 0.59 3.50 -14.39
C ASP A 143 0.15 4.98 -14.41
N PRO A 144 1.09 5.94 -14.52
CA PRO A 144 0.76 7.36 -14.60
C PRO A 144 -0.12 7.76 -15.80
N ALA A 145 -0.21 6.91 -16.83
CA ALA A 145 -1.07 7.12 -18.00
C ALA A 145 -2.45 6.45 -17.87
N ASN A 146 -2.80 5.93 -16.69
CA ASN A 146 -4.03 5.19 -16.39
C ASN A 146 -4.17 3.84 -17.13
N ASN A 147 -3.06 3.21 -17.55
CA ASN A 147 -3.11 1.82 -18.02
C ASN A 147 -3.00 0.86 -16.85
N TYR A 148 -3.77 -0.23 -16.92
CA TYR A 148 -3.77 -1.27 -15.89
C TYR A 148 -2.87 -2.43 -16.30
N TRP A 149 -2.11 -2.90 -15.33
CA TRP A 149 -1.13 -3.94 -15.53
C TRP A 149 -1.28 -5.01 -14.46
N ILE A 150 -1.24 -6.28 -14.87
CA ILE A 150 -1.11 -7.38 -13.92
C ILE A 150 0.29 -7.97 -14.06
N LEU A 151 1.05 -7.94 -12.96
CA LEU A 151 2.27 -8.73 -12.84
C LEU A 151 1.87 -10.16 -12.50
N TRP A 152 2.29 -11.11 -13.34
CA TRP A 152 2.11 -12.53 -13.08
C TRP A 152 2.70 -12.94 -11.73
N GLY A 153 2.05 -13.88 -11.04
CA GLY A 153 2.59 -14.48 -9.84
C GLY A 153 3.88 -15.23 -10.13
N GLN A 154 4.85 -15.18 -9.22
CA GLN A 154 6.19 -15.74 -9.44
C GLN A 154 6.49 -16.94 -8.54
N VAL A 155 5.64 -17.18 -7.55
CA VAL A 155 5.74 -18.25 -6.57
C VAL A 155 4.44 -19.05 -6.61
N VAL A 156 4.57 -20.38 -6.61
CA VAL A 156 3.45 -21.31 -6.46
C VAL A 156 3.39 -21.74 -5.00
N TYR A 157 2.24 -21.50 -4.38
CA TYR A 157 1.95 -21.91 -3.01
C TYR A 157 1.08 -23.16 -3.01
N PRO A 158 1.22 -24.07 -2.02
CA PRO A 158 0.45 -25.31 -2.01
C PRO A 158 -1.07 -25.16 -1.86
N THR A 159 -1.55 -24.06 -1.27
CA THR A 159 -2.97 -23.78 -1.01
C THR A 159 -3.27 -22.29 -1.02
N PHE A 160 -4.55 -21.94 -1.20
CA PHE A 160 -5.04 -20.56 -1.07
C PHE A 160 -4.60 -19.90 0.23
N PHE A 161 -4.84 -20.57 1.37
CA PHE A 161 -4.50 -20.03 2.69
C PHE A 161 -2.99 -19.79 2.87
N THR A 162 -2.15 -20.62 2.24
CA THR A 162 -0.69 -20.41 2.28
C THR A 162 -0.29 -19.20 1.45
N ALA A 163 -0.88 -19.02 0.26
CA ALA A 163 -0.65 -17.82 -0.55
C ALA A 163 -1.15 -16.56 0.16
N GLN A 164 -2.37 -16.58 0.69
CA GLN A 164 -2.96 -15.47 1.42
C GLN A 164 -2.09 -15.04 2.62
N ALA A 165 -1.56 -16.00 3.39
CA ALA A 165 -0.67 -15.72 4.51
C ALA A 165 0.68 -15.08 4.09
N ASN A 166 1.09 -15.24 2.82
CA ASN A 166 2.35 -14.72 2.29
C ASN A 166 2.19 -13.48 1.40
N VAL A 167 0.98 -12.94 1.24
CA VAL A 167 0.71 -11.82 0.32
C VAL A 167 1.57 -10.58 0.59
N TYR A 168 1.87 -10.31 1.86
CA TYR A 168 2.70 -9.16 2.28
C TYR A 168 4.17 -9.49 2.50
N SER A 169 4.56 -10.77 2.50
CA SER A 169 5.94 -11.22 2.71
C SER A 169 6.63 -11.66 1.42
N GLU A 170 5.87 -11.99 0.38
CA GLU A 170 6.41 -12.28 -0.95
C GLU A 170 7.09 -11.04 -1.54
N VAL A 171 8.34 -11.19 -1.96
CA VAL A 171 9.11 -10.15 -2.65
C VAL A 171 9.23 -10.54 -4.13
N PRO A 172 8.31 -10.11 -5.01
CA PRO A 172 8.38 -10.41 -6.43
C PRO A 172 9.47 -9.59 -7.11
N VAL A 173 9.96 -10.07 -8.25
CA VAL A 173 10.78 -9.26 -9.16
C VAL A 173 9.84 -8.35 -9.97
N VAL A 174 9.88 -7.05 -9.71
CA VAL A 174 9.00 -6.06 -10.36
C VAL A 174 9.73 -5.39 -11.53
N PRO A 175 9.20 -5.44 -12.76
CA PRO A 175 9.83 -4.82 -13.91
C PRO A 175 9.84 -3.29 -13.81
N PHE A 176 10.77 -2.65 -14.54
CA PHE A 176 11.00 -1.20 -14.46
C PHE A 176 9.73 -0.35 -14.64
N LEU A 177 8.82 -0.76 -15.54
CA LEU A 177 7.57 -0.04 -15.79
C LEU A 177 6.72 0.05 -14.53
N LEU A 178 6.61 -1.06 -13.79
CA LEU A 178 5.73 -1.16 -12.62
C LEU A 178 6.34 -0.56 -11.35
N GLN A 179 7.64 -0.28 -11.35
CA GLN A 179 8.30 0.41 -10.23
C GLN A 179 7.85 1.87 -10.09
N SER A 180 7.36 2.48 -11.17
CA SER A 180 6.75 3.82 -11.16
C SER A 180 5.22 3.79 -11.21
N SER A 181 4.62 2.60 -11.06
CA SER A 181 3.17 2.41 -11.04
C SER A 181 2.66 2.29 -9.60
N LEU A 182 1.40 2.66 -9.39
CA LEU A 182 0.72 2.47 -8.12
C LEU A 182 0.20 1.03 -8.03
N LEU A 183 0.60 0.29 -6.99
CA LEU A 183 0.01 -1.01 -6.66
C LEU A 183 -1.41 -0.78 -6.12
N LEU A 184 -2.40 -1.38 -6.76
CA LEU A 184 -3.82 -1.29 -6.38
C LEU A 184 -4.25 -2.46 -5.49
N GLY A 185 -3.67 -3.65 -5.71
CA GLY A 185 -4.00 -4.82 -4.91
C GLY A 185 -3.35 -6.10 -5.39
N TYR A 186 -3.67 -7.15 -4.66
CA TYR A 186 -3.20 -8.51 -4.85
C TYR A 186 -4.36 -9.39 -5.25
N ILE A 187 -4.12 -10.30 -6.18
CA ILE A 187 -5.07 -11.32 -6.59
C ILE A 187 -4.48 -12.64 -6.14
N VAL A 188 -5.11 -13.25 -5.14
CA VAL A 188 -4.72 -14.57 -4.63
C VAL A 188 -5.70 -15.57 -5.18
N THR A 189 -5.23 -16.59 -5.90
CA THR A 189 -6.12 -17.52 -6.59
C THR A 189 -5.51 -18.92 -6.74
N GLU A 190 -6.31 -19.95 -6.49
CA GLU A 190 -6.04 -21.36 -6.83
C GLU A 190 -6.11 -21.59 -8.35
N GLN A 191 -5.32 -22.55 -8.83
CA GLN A 191 -5.32 -22.88 -10.25
C GLN A 191 -6.70 -23.39 -10.70
N ALA A 192 -7.07 -23.03 -11.93
CA ALA A 192 -8.36 -23.40 -12.56
C ALA A 192 -9.62 -22.73 -11.98
N MET A 193 -9.48 -21.73 -11.11
CA MET A 193 -10.62 -20.87 -10.77
C MET A 193 -11.11 -20.08 -11.98
N VAL A 194 -12.43 -19.94 -12.08
CA VAL A 194 -13.12 -19.19 -13.15
C VAL A 194 -13.98 -18.05 -12.60
N ASP A 195 -14.09 -17.94 -11.28
CA ASP A 195 -14.80 -16.87 -10.58
C ASP A 195 -14.25 -16.72 -9.15
N TRP A 196 -14.69 -15.66 -8.47
CA TRP A 196 -14.31 -15.33 -7.10
C TRP A 196 -14.95 -16.29 -6.08
N ASP A 197 -14.14 -16.83 -5.18
CA ASP A 197 -14.57 -17.62 -4.02
C ASP A 197 -13.77 -17.18 -2.79
N PRO A 198 -14.39 -16.72 -1.70
CA PRO A 198 -13.69 -16.28 -0.49
C PRO A 198 -12.66 -17.25 0.10
N ASN A 199 -12.71 -18.54 -0.25
CA ASN A 199 -11.81 -19.58 0.24
C ASN A 199 -10.78 -20.06 -0.79
N GLU A 200 -10.87 -19.63 -2.04
CA GLU A 200 -10.06 -20.17 -3.15
C GLU A 200 -9.55 -19.08 -4.10
N SER A 201 -10.23 -17.94 -4.22
CA SER A 201 -9.84 -16.80 -5.03
C SER A 201 -10.39 -15.47 -4.49
N ILE A 202 -9.50 -14.53 -4.16
CA ILE A 202 -9.87 -13.21 -3.61
C ILE A 202 -8.95 -12.11 -4.10
N PHE A 203 -9.51 -10.92 -4.26
CA PHE A 203 -8.82 -9.65 -4.40
C PHE A 203 -8.61 -9.00 -3.03
N ILE A 204 -7.36 -8.69 -2.72
CA ILE A 204 -6.95 -8.00 -1.50
C ILE A 204 -6.43 -6.63 -1.91
N GLN A 205 -7.17 -5.58 -1.55
CA GLN A 205 -6.75 -4.22 -1.85
C GLN A 205 -5.41 -3.90 -1.20
N ALA A 206 -4.49 -3.29 -1.96
CA ALA A 206 -3.23 -2.85 -1.41
C ALA A 206 -3.50 -1.70 -0.44
N GLY A 207 -2.88 -1.73 0.74
CA GLY A 207 -2.99 -0.66 1.71
C GLY A 207 -2.49 0.65 1.11
N GLY A 208 -3.41 1.49 0.64
CA GLY A 208 -3.14 2.89 0.38
C GLY A 208 -2.75 3.55 1.70
N THR A 209 -1.73 4.39 1.68
CA THR A 209 -1.38 5.26 2.80
C THR A 209 -2.58 6.17 3.09
N GLY A 210 -3.50 5.72 3.95
CA GLY A 210 -4.80 6.34 4.15
C GLY A 210 -5.85 5.39 4.74
N GLY A 211 -5.47 4.55 5.69
CA GLY A 211 -6.42 3.68 6.38
C GLY A 211 -5.70 2.49 6.99
N GLY A 212 -5.65 2.43 8.32
CA GLY A 212 -5.11 1.27 9.02
C GLY A 212 -5.75 -0.01 8.50
N SER A 213 -4.91 -0.99 8.22
CA SER A 213 -5.31 -2.39 8.06
C SER A 213 -6.08 -2.79 9.32
N GLY A 214 -7.41 -2.70 9.25
CA GLY A 214 -8.31 -3.36 10.18
C GLY A 214 -8.32 -4.81 9.77
N GLY A 215 -7.44 -5.62 10.39
CA GLY A 215 -7.59 -7.06 10.37
C GLY A 215 -9.03 -7.39 10.75
N GLY A 216 -9.69 -8.22 9.94
CA GLY A 216 -11.05 -8.70 10.18
C GLY A 216 -11.12 -9.48 11.48
N GLY A 217 -11.24 -8.76 12.59
CA GLY A 217 -11.77 -9.26 13.84
C GLY A 217 -13.28 -9.29 13.74
N VAL A 218 -13.88 -10.36 14.25
CA VAL A 218 -15.31 -10.44 14.55
C VAL A 218 -15.73 -9.11 15.20
N PRO A 219 -16.83 -8.45 14.78
CA PRO A 219 -17.24 -7.19 15.36
C PRO A 219 -17.34 -7.36 16.88
N VAL A 220 -16.47 -6.65 17.60
CA VAL A 220 -16.52 -6.50 19.06
C VAL A 220 -17.77 -5.67 19.32
N THR A 221 -18.92 -6.33 19.46
CA THR A 221 -20.21 -5.69 19.74
C THR A 221 -20.32 -5.21 21.18
N GLU A 222 -19.38 -5.60 22.05
CA GLU A 222 -19.32 -5.24 23.46
C GLU A 222 -17.86 -5.03 23.88
N TYR A 223 -17.57 -3.94 24.59
CA TYR A 223 -16.23 -3.59 25.09
C TYR A 223 -15.57 -4.71 25.94
N LEU A 224 -16.39 -5.59 26.54
CA LEU A 224 -15.97 -6.76 27.32
C LEU A 224 -15.23 -7.84 26.52
N THR A 225 -15.27 -7.83 25.19
CA THR A 225 -14.62 -8.85 24.37
C THR A 225 -13.21 -8.47 23.92
N LEU A 226 -12.69 -7.32 24.37
CA LEU A 226 -11.29 -6.93 24.17
C LEU A 226 -10.38 -7.72 25.14
N SER A 227 -9.27 -8.26 24.61
CA SER A 227 -8.32 -9.10 25.35
C SER A 227 -7.59 -8.40 26.49
N ASP A 228 -7.66 -7.08 26.54
CA ASP A 228 -6.98 -6.18 27.48
C ASP A 228 -7.95 -5.42 28.39
N THR A 229 -9.23 -5.80 28.44
CA THR A 229 -10.22 -5.15 29.31
C THR A 229 -9.80 -5.24 30.78
N PRO A 230 -9.48 -4.12 31.46
CA PRO A 230 -9.08 -4.13 32.86
C PRO A 230 -10.24 -4.55 33.77
N VAL A 231 -9.92 -5.28 34.84
CA VAL A 231 -10.89 -5.75 35.86
C VAL A 231 -11.69 -4.64 36.56
N SER A 232 -11.34 -3.37 36.35
CA SER A 232 -11.96 -2.18 36.93
C SER A 232 -13.07 -1.54 36.06
N TYR A 233 -13.43 -2.14 34.92
CA TYR A 233 -14.46 -1.62 34.02
C TYR A 233 -15.88 -1.60 34.64
N THR A 234 -16.59 -0.47 34.54
CA THR A 234 -17.99 -0.32 35.00
C THR A 234 -18.92 0.37 33.99
N GLY A 235 -18.89 -0.01 32.71
CA GLY A 235 -20.08 0.06 31.86
C GLY A 235 -20.45 1.35 31.11
N PHE A 236 -19.60 2.38 30.99
CA PHE A 236 -19.97 3.62 30.28
C PHE A 236 -18.94 4.13 29.25
N ALA A 237 -19.45 4.57 28.10
CA ALA A 237 -18.70 4.93 26.89
C ALA A 237 -18.18 6.37 26.91
N ARG A 238 -16.91 6.52 27.31
CA ARG A 238 -15.89 7.47 26.81
C ARG A 238 -14.84 7.64 27.91
N GLN A 239 -13.66 7.04 27.74
CA GLN A 239 -12.56 7.19 28.69
C GLN A 239 -11.23 7.46 27.97
N VAL A 240 -10.45 8.36 28.55
CA VAL A 240 -9.05 8.60 28.18
C VAL A 240 -8.23 7.65 29.04
N GLU A 241 -7.43 6.80 28.41
CA GLU A 241 -6.52 5.91 29.12
C GLU A 241 -5.39 6.72 29.77
N THR A 242 -5.09 6.39 31.03
CA THR A 242 -3.97 6.97 31.78
C THR A 242 -3.19 5.84 32.44
N VAL A 243 -1.89 6.02 32.63
CA VAL A 243 -1.07 5.12 33.45
C VAL A 243 -1.24 5.48 34.93
N ASN A 244 -1.20 4.48 35.81
CA ASN A 244 -1.21 4.74 37.26
C ASN A 244 0.05 5.49 37.69
N ASP A 245 0.05 6.04 38.91
CA ASP A 245 1.18 6.83 39.44
C ASP A 245 2.51 6.05 39.51
N ALA A 246 2.45 4.72 39.42
CA ALA A 246 3.62 3.85 39.37
C ALA A 246 4.05 3.49 37.93
N GLU A 247 3.28 3.88 36.91
CA GLU A 247 3.44 3.51 35.50
C GLU A 247 3.44 2.00 35.20
N LEU A 248 2.89 1.19 36.13
CA LEU A 248 2.90 -0.27 36.05
C LEU A 248 1.57 -0.86 35.56
N ALA A 249 0.51 -0.06 35.46
CA ALA A 249 -0.79 -0.50 34.96
C ALA A 249 -1.59 0.66 34.36
N LEU A 250 -2.38 0.34 33.34
CA LEU A 250 -3.39 1.24 32.80
C LEU A 250 -4.55 1.38 33.80
N ILE A 251 -4.96 2.61 34.06
CA ILE A 251 -6.13 2.93 34.89
C ILE A 251 -7.08 3.86 34.12
N HIS A 252 -8.36 3.60 34.28
CA HIS A 252 -9.41 4.43 33.75
C HIS A 252 -9.73 5.58 34.72
N GLN A 253 -9.45 6.83 34.31
CA GLN A 253 -9.87 8.00 35.08
C GLN A 253 -11.29 8.42 34.71
N TYR A 254 -12.15 8.52 35.73
CA TYR A 254 -13.43 9.19 35.63
C TYR A 254 -13.21 10.69 35.76
N ARG A 255 -13.35 11.43 34.66
CA ARG A 255 -13.58 12.88 34.76
C ARG A 255 -15.10 13.08 34.80
N SER A 256 -15.61 13.54 35.94
CA SER A 256 -16.95 14.12 36.07
C SER A 256 -17.10 15.35 35.19
#